data_AF-A0A2V5QWM7-F1
#
_entry.id   AF-A0A2V5QWM7-F1
#
_cell.length_a   1.000
_cell.length_b   1.000
_cell.length_c   1.000
_cell.angle_alpha   90.00
_cell.angle_beta   90.00
_cell.angle_gamma   90.00
#
_symmetry.space_group_name_H-M   'P 1'
#
loop_
_entity.id
_entity.type
_entity.pdbx_description
1 polymer ?
#
loop_
_entity_poly.entity_id
_entity_poly.type
_entity_poly.pdbx_seq_one_letter_code
_entity_poly.pdbx_strand_id
1 'polypeptide(L)' 'MKKSYMAAEDSDTGIKIYLREIGQIPLLTPDQEIELAAKIKKGDREARALMIRSN' A
#
# COMPACT_ATOMS: atom_id res chain seq x y z
N MET A 1 -21.53 -21.00 24.13
CA MET A 1 -21.24 -20.16 22.94
C MET A 1 -20.30 -19.02 23.33
N LYS A 2 -18.99 -19.12 23.06
CA LYS A 2 -18.00 -18.04 23.28
C LYS A 2 -16.86 -18.06 22.24
N LYS A 3 -17.15 -18.41 20.99
CA LYS A 3 -16.11 -18.57 19.94
C LYS A 3 -16.10 -17.45 18.89
N SER A 4 -17.04 -16.51 18.96
CA SER A 4 -17.27 -15.48 17.94
C SER A 4 -16.75 -14.07 18.28
N TYR A 5 -16.32 -13.81 19.52
CA TYR A 5 -15.90 -12.46 19.93
C TYR A 5 -14.41 -12.16 19.71
N MET A 6 -13.52 -13.17 19.70
CA MET A 6 -12.08 -12.93 19.52
C MET A 6 -11.66 -12.70 18.05
N ALA A 7 -12.38 -13.25 17.07
CA ALA A 7 -12.02 -13.13 15.66
C ALA A 7 -12.27 -11.72 15.07
N ALA A 8 -13.26 -11.00 15.62
CA ALA A 8 -13.61 -9.65 15.20
C ALA A 8 -12.59 -8.60 15.70
N GLU A 9 -12.02 -8.78 16.91
CA GLU A 9 -11.00 -7.85 17.44
C GLU A 9 -9.65 -7.98 16.71
N ASP A 10 -9.27 -9.19 16.32
CA ASP A 10 -8.02 -9.44 15.60
C ASP A 10 -8.05 -8.90 14.15
N SER A 11 -9.21 -9.05 13.48
CA SER A 11 -9.40 -8.55 12.11
C SER A 11 -9.48 -7.02 12.05
N ASP A 12 -10.10 -6.39 13.05
CA ASP A 12 -10.14 -4.94 13.19
C ASP A 12 -8.74 -4.36 13.51
N THR A 13 -7.90 -5.12 14.21
CA THR A 13 -6.50 -4.74 14.50
C THR A 13 -5.62 -4.83 13.25
N GLY A 14 -5.72 -5.90 12.46
CA GLY A 14 -4.94 -6.08 11.24
C GLY A 14 -5.23 -5.00 10.17
N ILE A 15 -6.51 -4.66 9.97
CA ILE A 15 -6.92 -3.59 9.04
C ILE A 15 -6.41 -2.23 9.52
N LYS A 16 -6.50 -1.92 10.82
CA LYS A 16 -5.99 -0.65 11.37
C LYS A 16 -4.48 -0.50 11.18
N ILE A 17 -3.72 -1.57 11.39
CA ILE A 17 -2.26 -1.57 11.17
C ILE A 17 -1.96 -1.31 9.68
N TYR A 18 -2.62 -2.06 8.79
CA TYR A 18 -2.44 -1.91 7.34
C TYR A 18 -2.74 -0.48 6.87
N LEU A 19 -3.88 0.09 7.29
CA LEU A 19 -4.26 1.46 6.95
C LEU A 19 -3.27 2.51 7.48
N ARG A 20 -2.74 2.30 8.69
CA ARG A 20 -1.71 3.18 9.26
C ARG A 20 -0.42 3.12 8.47
N GLU A 21 -0.01 1.93 8.01
CA GLU A 21 1.23 1.74 7.26
C GLU A 21 1.13 2.33 5.84
N ILE A 22 0.05 2.09 5.10
CA ILE A 22 -0.11 2.65 3.75
C ILE A 22 -0.30 4.17 3.79
N GLY A 23 -0.94 4.70 4.84
CA GLY A 23 -1.17 6.14 5.01
C GLY A 23 0.09 6.96 5.29
N GLN A 24 1.22 6.32 5.59
CA GLN A 24 2.52 7.00 5.73
C GLN A 24 3.23 7.25 4.40
N ILE A 25 2.75 6.62 3.31
CA ILE A 25 3.38 6.73 2.00
C ILE A 25 2.76 7.92 1.27
N PRO A 26 3.56 8.93 0.90
CA PRO A 26 3.04 10.09 0.18
C PRO A 26 2.52 9.66 -1.20
N LEU A 27 1.39 10.24 -1.60
CA LEU A 27 0.86 10.07 -2.94
C LEU A 27 1.81 10.67 -3.97
N LEU A 28 1.83 10.07 -5.16
CA LEU A 28 2.61 10.59 -6.28
C LEU A 28 1.91 11.79 -6.89
N THR A 29 2.70 12.75 -7.37
CA THR A 29 2.21 13.77 -8.30
C THR A 29 2.10 13.17 -9.71
N PRO A 30 1.28 13.75 -10.60
CA PRO A 30 1.19 13.29 -11.99
C PRO A 30 2.54 13.20 -12.71
N ASP A 31 3.44 14.17 -12.46
CA ASP A 31 4.78 14.17 -13.06
C ASP A 31 5.63 12.99 -12.56
N GLN A 32 5.54 12.66 -11.28
CA GLN A 32 6.24 11.50 -10.70
C GLN A 32 5.72 10.18 -11.28
N GLU A 33 4.40 10.08 -11.54
CA GLU A 33 3.83 8.90 -12.18
C GLU A 33 4.36 8.72 -13.61
N ILE A 34 4.49 9.80 -14.37
CA ILE A 34 5.05 9.77 -15.74
C ILE A 34 6.51 9.28 -15.71
N GLU A 35 7.32 9.82 -14.80
CA GLU A 35 8.72 9.39 -14.65
C GLU A 35 8.85 7.91 -14.26
N LEU A 36 8.03 7.46 -13.31
CA LEU A 36 8.03 6.07 -12.87
C LEU A 36 7.57 5.14 -14.00
N ALA A 37 6.53 5.51 -14.74
CA ALA A 37 6.05 4.73 -15.89
C ALA A 37 7.15 4.55 -16.95
N ALA A 38 7.94 5.59 -17.22
CA ALA A 38 9.07 5.52 -18.15
C ALA A 38 10.16 4.54 -17.67
N LYS A 39 10.44 4.51 -16.37
CA LYS A 39 11.41 3.55 -15.76
C LYS A 39 10.86 2.13 -15.75
N ILE A 40 9.60 1.93 -15.39
CA ILE A 40 8.91 0.63 -15.38
C ILE A 40 8.94 0.01 -16.77
N LYS A 41 8.69 0.79 -17.82
CA LYS A 41 8.76 0.33 -19.22
C LYS A 41 10.14 -0.23 -19.59
N LYS A 42 11.20 0.23 -18.94
CA LYS A 42 12.59 -0.26 -19.12
C LYS A 42 12.92 -1.46 -18.22
N GLY A 43 11.97 -1.96 -17.43
CA GLY A 43 12.15 -3.11 -16.55
C GLY A 43 12.57 -2.77 -15.12
N ASP A 44 12.50 -1.50 -14.72
CA ASP A 44 12.84 -1.06 -13.36
C ASP A 44 11.81 -1.59 -12.34
N ARG A 45 12.25 -2.57 -11.55
CA ARG A 45 11.42 -3.23 -10.53
C ARG A 45 11.22 -2.36 -9.30
N GLU A 46 12.15 -1.47 -8.99
CA GLU A 46 12.06 -0.57 -7.84
C GLU A 46 11.06 0.54 -8.14
N ALA A 47 11.08 1.10 -9.36
CA ALA A 47 10.07 2.03 -9.82
C ALA A 47 8.66 1.43 -9.78
N ARG A 48 8.52 0.15 -10.17
CA ARG A 48 7.25 -0.58 -10.07
C ARG A 48 6.79 -0.74 -8.62
N ALA A 49 7.70 -1.12 -7.72
CA ALA A 49 7.38 -1.28 -6.30
C ALA A 49 7.02 0.04 -5.62
N LEU A 50 7.63 1.15 -6.04
CA LEU A 50 7.29 2.47 -5.55
C LEU A 50 5.90 2.91 -6.02
N MET A 51 5.58 2.73 -7.29
CA MET A 51 4.27 3.08 -7.85
C MET A 51 3.12 2.32 -7.18
N ILE A 52 3.30 1.03 -6.88
CA ILE A 52 2.31 0.20 -6.19
C ILE A 52 2.08 0.65 -4.75
N ARG A 53 3.14 1.06 -4.04
CA ARG A 53 3.02 1.48 -2.65
C ARG A 53 2.40 2.86 -2.48
N SER A 54 2.41 3.67 -3.54
CA SER A 54 1.98 5.08 -3.50
C SER A 54 0.61 5.32 -4.15
N ASN A 55 -0.09 4.25 -4.58
CA ASN A 55 -1.44 4.22 -5.12
C ASN A 55 -2.34 3.35 -4.23
#